data_AF-A0A081BWE6-F1
#
_entry.id   AF-A0A081BWE6-F1
#
_cell.length_a   1.000
_cell.length_b   1.000
_cell.length_c   1.000
_cell.angle_alpha   90.00
_cell.angle_beta   90.00
_cell.angle_gamma   90.00
#
_symmetry.space_group_name_H-M   'P 1'
#
loop_
_entity.id
_entity.type
_entity.pdbx_description
1 polymer ?
#
loop_
_entity_poly.entity_id
_entity_poly.type
_entity_poly.pdbx_seq_one_letter_code
_entity_poly.pdbx_strand_id
1 'polypeptide(L)' 'MVNNDEMICYCFHYTAGDIRRDAIEHGESTILQRILNAKRSGGCQCVEKHPKGT' A
#
# COMPACT_ATOMS: atom_id res chain seq x y z
N MET A 1 9.53 -13.19 -6.38
CA MET A 1 8.12 -13.20 -6.83
C MET A 1 7.31 -12.68 -5.67
N VAL A 2 6.64 -11.52 -5.81
CA VAL A 2 5.78 -10.95 -4.75
C VAL A 2 4.48 -11.73 -4.72
N ASN A 3 4.06 -12.20 -3.53
CA ASN A 3 2.79 -12.91 -3.35
C ASN A 3 1.64 -11.90 -3.41
N ASN A 4 0.53 -12.21 -4.09
CA ASN A 4 -0.63 -11.31 -4.18
C ASN A 4 -1.25 -11.03 -2.80
N ASP A 5 -1.20 -11.98 -1.87
CA ASP A 5 -1.75 -11.80 -0.52
C ASP A 5 -0.79 -11.09 0.45
N GLU A 6 0.40 -10.71 -0.03
CA GLU A 6 1.37 -9.99 0.79
C GLU A 6 0.83 -8.61 1.16
N MET A 7 0.73 -8.34 2.46
CA MET A 7 0.35 -7.04 2.99
C MET A 7 1.42 -6.00 2.68
N ILE A 8 1.08 -4.99 1.87
CA ILE A 8 1.98 -3.89 1.49
C ILE A 8 1.73 -2.67 2.36
N CYS A 9 0.47 -2.36 2.67
CA CYS A 9 0.12 -1.23 3.52
C CYS A 9 -0.79 -1.66 4.65
N TYR A 10 -0.27 -1.67 5.88
CA TYR A 10 -1.02 -1.97 7.09
C TYR A 10 -1.90 -0.81 7.57
N CYS A 11 -1.64 0.42 7.12
CA CYS A 11 -2.50 1.57 7.46
C CYS A 11 -3.85 1.51 6.74
N PHE A 12 -3.85 1.08 5.47
CA PHE A 12 -5.03 1.06 4.60
C PHE A 12 -5.48 -0.34 4.19
N HIS A 13 -4.79 -1.37 4.69
CA HIS A 13 -5.05 -2.79 4.43
C HIS A 13 -4.98 -3.18 2.94
N TYR A 14 -3.96 -2.69 2.23
CA TYR A 14 -3.73 -3.06 0.83
C TYR A 14 -2.68 -4.17 0.69
N THR A 15 -3.01 -5.14 -0.14
CA THR A 15 -2.11 -6.22 -0.55
C THR A 15 -1.38 -5.90 -1.87
N ALA A 16 -0.38 -6.70 -2.21
CA ALA A 16 0.28 -6.60 -3.51
C ALA A 16 -0.69 -6.93 -4.66
N GLY A 17 -1.65 -7.83 -4.44
CA GLY A 17 -2.70 -8.17 -5.40
C GLY A 17 -3.63 -6.99 -5.66
N ASP A 18 -3.98 -6.22 -4.63
CA ASP A 18 -4.79 -5.01 -4.79
C ASP A 18 -4.09 -3.98 -5.67
N ILE A 19 -2.82 -3.68 -5.36
CA ILE A 19 -2.00 -2.73 -6.12
C ILE A 19 -1.85 -3.18 -7.58
N ARG A 20 -1.62 -4.48 -7.81
CA ARG A 20 -1.50 -5.02 -9.18
C ARG A 20 -2.82 -4.92 -9.94
N ARG A 21 -3.95 -5.29 -9.33
CA ARG A 21 -5.27 -5.22 -9.99
C ARG A 21 -5.62 -3.78 -10.35
N ASP A 22 -5.43 -2.86 -9.42
CA ASP A 22 -5.65 -1.42 -9.61
C ASP A 22 -4.75 -0.86 -10.73
N ALA A 23 -3.47 -1.26 -10.80
CA ALA A 23 -2.60 -0.88 -11.92
C ALA A 23 -3.08 -1.39 -13.28
N ILE A 24 -3.61 -2.61 -13.34
CA ILE A 24 -4.15 -3.19 -14.58
C ILE A 24 -5.42 -2.46 -15.02
N GLU A 25 -6.28 -2.10 -14.06
CA GLU A 25 -7.55 -1.41 -14.31
C GLU A 25 -7.36 0.03 -14.78
N HIS A 26 -6.41 0.75 -14.18
CA HIS A 26 -6.24 2.19 -14.41
C HIS A 26 -5.01 2.56 -15.26
N GLY A 27 -4.18 1.57 -15.64
CA GLY A 27 -2.91 1.77 -16.36
C GLY A 27 -1.75 2.17 -15.44
N GLU A 28 -2.04 2.73 -14.27
CA GLU A 28 -1.12 2.95 -13.16
C GLU A 28 -1.84 2.72 -11.82
N SER A 29 -1.11 2.38 -10.75
CA SER A 29 -1.77 2.10 -9.47
C SER A 29 -2.13 3.41 -8.72
N THR A 30 -3.41 3.72 -8.68
CA THR A 30 -3.98 4.79 -7.86
C THR A 30 -3.85 4.50 -6.36
N ILE A 31 -3.91 3.22 -5.96
CA ILE A 31 -3.67 2.75 -4.60
C ILE A 31 -2.25 3.09 -4.16
N LEU A 32 -1.25 2.81 -5.01
CA LEU A 32 0.14 3.13 -4.72
C LEU A 32 0.33 4.64 -4.55
N GLN A 33 -0.27 5.46 -5.42
CA GLN A 33 -0.23 6.92 -5.28
C GLN A 33 -0.84 7.38 -3.96
N ARG A 34 -1.99 6.81 -3.56
CA ARG A 34 -2.63 7.09 -2.27
C ARG A 34 -1.72 6.79 -1.09
N ILE A 35 -1.07 5.61 -1.07
CA ILE A 35 -0.15 5.20 0.00
C ILE A 35 1.01 6.18 0.09
N LEU A 36 1.64 6.52 -1.05
CA LEU A 36 2.77 7.44 -1.11
C LEU A 36 2.39 8.84 -0.63
N ASN A 37 1.23 9.35 -1.05
CA ASN A 37 0.75 10.67 -0.62
C ASN A 37 0.46 10.72 0.87
N ALA A 38 -0.20 9.69 1.43
CA ALA A 38 -0.44 9.61 2.87
C ALA A 38 0.87 9.51 3.68
N LYS A 39 1.86 8.75 3.18
CA LYS A 39 3.19 8.67 3.83
C LYS A 39 3.89 10.03 3.83
N ARG A 40 3.84 10.76 2.70
CA ARG A 40 4.44 12.10 2.56
C ARG A 40 3.76 13.15 3.44
N SER A 41 2.44 13.07 3.60
CA SER A 41 1.68 14.03 4.42
C SER A 41 1.67 13.72 5.92
N GLY A 42 2.35 12.64 6.36
CA GLY A 42 2.32 12.21 7.75
C GLY A 42 0.99 11.57 8.19
N GLY A 43 0.14 11.19 7.24
CA GLY A 43 -1.15 10.54 7.50
C GLY A 43 -1.06 9.04 7.80
N CYS A 44 0.14 8.47 7.86
CA CYS A 44 0.37 7.05 8.14
C CYS A 44 0.82 6.82 9.59
N GLN A 45 0.35 5.72 10.17
CA GLN A 45 0.77 5.21 11.48
C GLN A 45 1.68 3.98 11.29
N CYS A 46 2.71 4.11 10.43
CA CYS A 46 3.56 2.96 10.08
C CYS A 46 4.31 2.41 11.29
N VAL A 47 4.75 3.30 12.20
CA VAL A 47 5.48 2.89 13.41
C VAL A 47 4.62 2.01 14.31
N GLU A 48 3.32 2.30 14.41
CA GLU A 48 2.39 1.59 15.28
C GLU A 48 1.75 0.38 14.59
N LYS A 49 1.42 0.48 13.29
CA LYS A 49 0.63 -0.54 12.57
C LYS A 49 1.47 -1.52 11.76
N HIS A 50 2.67 -1.12 11.31
CA HIS A 50 3.50 -2.01 10.51
C HIS A 50 4.25 -2.97 11.44
N PRO A 51 4.31 -4.30 11.18
CA PRO A 51 5.00 -5.26 12.06
C PRO A 51 6.50 -4.98 12.27
N LYS A 52 7.11 -4.25 11.33
CA LYS A 52 8.51 -3.81 11.41
C LYS A 52 8.69 -2.42 12.02
N GLY A 53 7.60 -1.72 12.32
CA GLY A 53 7.61 -0.35 12.86
C GLY A 53 8.11 0.72 11.89
N THR A 54 8.00 0.51 10.57
CA THR A 54 8.43 1.47 9.53
C THR A 54 7.69 1.31 8.22
#